data_AF-A0A936WI39-F1
#
_entry.id   AF-A0A936WI39-F1
#
_cell.length_a   1.000
_cell.length_b   1.000
_cell.length_c   1.000
_cell.angle_alpha   90.00
_cell.angle_beta   90.00
_cell.angle_gamma   90.00
#
_symmetry.space_group_name_H-M   'P 1'
#
loop_
_entity.id
_entity.type
_entity.pdbx_description
1 polymer ?
#
loop_
_entity_poly.entity_id
_entity_poly.type
_entity_poly.pdbx_seq_one_letter_code
_entity_poly.pdbx_strand_id
1 'polypeptide(L)'
;MRYPHATSTTATAHNQSYAYDATGNRKQRNTYDTVNGIEQRTAIQTLTTAADSNRMLQNDSWTMTLSDAAGNTLRQSQNLVYAYNGQGRLNEVRNPTNLYANYSYNALGQRTLKRVFSANNAVTATYSYLYGADGQLFGQKTYSSTGKPSKAQYWVWLDGQPIAGIELEYTGKGAVSKTSQYYLHSDHLNTPRMATNQNQALLWSWNSDAFGTGSVNEDAHGNKPSLDMPLRFPGQIYDAHTAMNYNYFRDYDPNTGRYIQSDPIGLKGGINTYNYVGGNPISKIDPLGLDAIIAHGGTLTYYNNNGAIVSTYSYTTGRPGVTDTTISGQGPIPLGTYAADPQQISQGGFFRNLLGDWGNFRVPLKADRDTETFGRNGFFLHGGKKPGSAGCIDVGGSDKDLFKHLQNAPGLVPIVVY
;
A
#
# COMPACT_ATOMS: atom_id res chain seq x y z
N MET A 1 -49.94 -23.64 -23.93
CA MET A 1 -48.62 -23.10 -23.52
C MET A 1 -48.81 -21.71 -22.93
N ARG A 2 -48.68 -21.53 -21.61
CA ARG A 2 -48.56 -20.20 -20.99
C ARG A 2 -47.14 -20.12 -20.43
N TYR A 3 -46.34 -19.21 -20.95
CA TYR A 3 -45.03 -18.89 -20.40
C TYR A 3 -45.23 -18.10 -19.10
N PRO A 4 -44.57 -18.47 -17.98
CA PRO A 4 -44.58 -17.65 -16.79
C PRO A 4 -43.71 -16.39 -17.04
N HIS A 5 -44.33 -15.21 -16.93
CA HIS A 5 -43.60 -13.95 -16.83
C HIS A 5 -43.21 -13.71 -15.37
N ALA A 6 -41.97 -13.32 -15.10
CA ALA A 6 -41.54 -12.90 -13.77
C ALA A 6 -42.30 -11.64 -13.34
N THR A 7 -42.96 -11.66 -12.19
CA THR A 7 -43.86 -10.59 -11.71
C THR A 7 -43.23 -9.65 -10.67
N SER A 8 -42.01 -9.91 -10.20
CA SER A 8 -41.23 -8.95 -9.41
C SER A 8 -39.75 -9.34 -9.35
N THR A 9 -38.87 -8.34 -9.27
CA THR A 9 -37.48 -8.48 -8.85
C THR A 9 -37.26 -7.55 -7.66
N THR A 10 -37.09 -8.10 -6.46
CA THR A 10 -36.66 -7.34 -5.28
C THR A 10 -35.14 -7.31 -5.27
N ALA A 11 -34.54 -6.28 -5.87
CA ALA A 11 -33.12 -6.02 -5.71
C ALA A 11 -32.91 -5.16 -4.45
N THR A 12 -32.26 -5.70 -3.43
CA THR A 12 -31.76 -4.89 -2.32
C THR A 12 -30.53 -4.14 -2.81
N ALA A 13 -30.64 -2.81 -2.93
CA ALA A 13 -29.47 -1.98 -3.17
C ALA A 13 -28.81 -1.66 -1.81
N HIS A 14 -27.50 -1.89 -1.71
CA HIS A 14 -26.68 -1.53 -0.56
C HIS A 14 -25.95 -0.22 -0.86
N ASN A 15 -26.28 0.83 -0.11
CA ASN A 15 -25.67 2.14 -0.25
C ASN A 15 -24.87 2.48 1.00
N GLN A 16 -23.78 3.24 0.82
CA GLN A 16 -23.01 3.79 1.91
C GLN A 16 -22.74 5.27 1.69
N SER A 17 -22.77 6.04 2.78
CA SER A 17 -22.33 7.43 2.80
C SER A 17 -21.26 7.64 3.85
N TYR A 18 -20.32 8.52 3.55
CA TYR A 18 -19.19 8.81 4.43
C TYR A 18 -19.13 10.30 4.73
N ALA A 19 -18.87 10.66 5.98
CA ALA A 19 -18.65 12.04 6.39
C ALA A 19 -17.19 12.23 6.81
N TYR A 20 -16.62 13.38 6.47
CA TYR A 20 -15.23 13.73 6.76
C TYR A 20 -15.15 15.05 7.53
N ASP A 21 -14.06 15.27 8.26
CA ASP A 21 -13.69 16.60 8.76
C ASP A 21 -12.85 17.38 7.72
N ALA A 22 -12.46 18.60 8.07
CA ALA A 22 -11.71 19.49 7.19
C ALA A 22 -10.28 19.00 6.88
N THR A 23 -9.73 18.09 7.69
CA THR A 23 -8.42 17.48 7.47
C THR A 23 -8.54 16.07 6.87
N GLY A 24 -9.73 15.68 6.40
CA GLY A 24 -9.96 14.43 5.68
C GLY A 24 -10.01 13.18 6.56
N ASN A 25 -10.14 13.30 7.88
CA ASN A 25 -10.48 12.15 8.70
C ASN A 25 -11.93 11.75 8.45
N ARG A 26 -12.16 10.46 8.19
CA ARG A 26 -13.51 9.92 8.17
C ARG A 26 -14.08 9.98 9.58
N LYS A 27 -15.22 10.65 9.75
CA LYS A 27 -15.97 10.77 11.01
C LYS A 27 -17.11 9.77 11.09
N GLN A 28 -17.66 9.38 9.96
CA GLN A 28 -18.86 8.55 9.94
C GLN A 28 -18.94 7.71 8.67
N ARG A 29 -19.46 6.49 8.82
CA ARG A 29 -19.98 5.66 7.72
C ARG A 29 -21.41 5.29 8.02
N ASN A 30 -22.35 5.66 7.17
CA ASN A 30 -23.72 5.17 7.21
C ASN A 30 -23.89 4.06 6.18
N THR A 31 -24.61 3.00 6.54
CA THR A 31 -25.01 1.93 5.63
C THR A 31 -26.52 1.93 5.49
N TYR A 32 -26.99 1.78 4.27
CA TYR A 32 -28.41 1.79 3.93
C TYR A 32 -28.74 0.60 3.05
N ASP A 33 -29.91 0.03 3.27
CA ASP A 33 -30.48 -1.00 2.41
C ASP A 33 -31.76 -0.45 1.80
N THR A 34 -31.93 -0.65 0.50
CA THR A 34 -33.18 -0.32 -0.20
C THR A 34 -34.10 -1.54 -0.16
N VAL A 35 -35.20 -1.43 0.57
CA VAL A 35 -36.24 -2.46 0.67
C VAL A 35 -37.53 -1.90 0.10
N ASN A 36 -38.07 -2.55 -0.94
CA ASN A 36 -39.28 -2.10 -1.65
C ASN A 36 -39.19 -0.65 -2.17
N GLY A 37 -38.02 -0.26 -2.69
CA GLY A 37 -37.78 1.07 -3.23
C GLY A 37 -37.61 2.18 -2.18
N ILE A 38 -37.60 1.83 -0.89
CA ILE A 38 -37.37 2.77 0.21
C ILE A 38 -36.00 2.50 0.81
N GLU A 39 -35.14 3.52 0.81
CA GLU A 39 -33.83 3.46 1.46
C GLU A 39 -33.97 3.59 2.98
N GLN A 40 -33.42 2.63 3.72
CA GLN A 40 -33.44 2.61 5.18
C GLN A 40 -32.02 2.49 5.71
N ARG A 41 -31.64 3.35 6.66
CA ARG A 41 -30.33 3.26 7.31
C ARG A 41 -30.30 2.06 8.24
N THR A 42 -29.43 1.10 7.96
CA THR A 42 -29.28 -0.15 8.70
C THR A 42 -28.14 -0.12 9.70
N ALA A 43 -27.11 0.69 9.45
CA ALA A 43 -25.99 0.87 10.37
C ALA A 43 -25.39 2.28 10.32
N ILE A 44 -24.80 2.68 11.43
CA ILE A 44 -23.96 3.87 11.57
C ILE A 44 -22.67 3.47 12.27
N GLN A 45 -21.54 3.91 11.73
CA GLN A 45 -20.26 3.88 12.42
C GLN A 45 -19.82 5.32 12.68
N THR A 46 -19.38 5.63 13.89
CA THR A 46 -18.80 6.92 14.26
C THR A 46 -17.33 6.76 14.63
N LEU A 47 -16.51 7.69 14.16
CA LEU A 47 -15.07 7.73 14.39
C LEU A 47 -14.73 9.09 15.01
N THR A 48 -13.94 9.08 16.09
CA THR A 48 -13.46 10.31 16.73
C THR A 48 -11.94 10.37 16.65
N THR A 49 -11.44 11.52 16.19
CA THR A 49 -10.03 11.86 16.14
C THR A 49 -9.67 12.88 17.22
N ALA A 50 -8.38 12.99 17.51
CA ALA A 50 -7.86 13.99 18.45
C ALA A 50 -8.09 15.42 17.92
N ALA A 51 -8.25 16.38 18.84
CA ALA A 51 -8.50 17.78 18.46
C ALA A 51 -7.25 18.49 17.90
N ASP A 52 -6.06 17.97 18.18
CA ASP A 52 -4.76 18.55 17.86
C ASP A 52 -3.99 17.78 16.78
N SER A 53 -4.53 16.65 16.31
CA SER A 53 -3.87 15.76 15.37
C SER A 53 -4.87 14.87 14.63
N ASN A 54 -4.42 14.16 13.59
CA ASN A 54 -5.27 13.20 12.87
C ASN A 54 -5.34 11.82 13.55
N ARG A 55 -4.80 11.67 14.76
CA ARG A 55 -4.80 10.39 15.49
C ARG A 55 -6.23 9.98 15.82
N MET A 56 -6.51 8.70 15.61
CA MET A 56 -7.77 8.09 16.01
C MET A 56 -7.83 7.99 17.53
N LEU A 57 -9.01 8.15 18.15
CA LEU A 57 -9.22 8.00 19.59
C LEU A 57 -10.19 6.86 19.92
N GLN A 58 -11.29 6.79 19.18
CA GLN A 58 -12.37 5.83 19.44
C GLN A 58 -13.21 5.56 18.20
N ASN A 59 -13.76 4.35 18.11
CA ASN A 59 -14.91 4.03 17.27
C ASN A 59 -16.04 3.44 18.14
N ASP A 60 -17.14 2.99 17.53
CA ASP A 60 -18.28 2.46 18.30
C ASP A 60 -17.98 1.18 19.08
N SER A 61 -16.90 0.46 18.75
CA SER A 61 -16.50 -0.80 19.38
C SER A 61 -15.39 -0.64 20.43
N TRP A 62 -14.68 0.49 20.45
CA TRP A 62 -13.57 0.71 21.36
C TRP A 62 -13.26 2.19 21.61
N THR A 63 -12.82 2.48 22.83
CA THR A 63 -12.69 3.86 23.35
C THR A 63 -11.25 4.27 23.67
N MET A 64 -10.24 3.53 23.23
CA MET A 64 -8.84 3.82 23.60
C MET A 64 -7.85 3.45 22.49
N THR A 65 -7.53 4.42 21.62
CA THR A 65 -6.27 4.39 20.87
C THR A 65 -5.16 5.02 21.69
N LEU A 66 -4.24 4.19 22.20
CA LEU A 66 -2.95 4.71 22.65
C LEU A 66 -2.07 4.85 21.42
N SER A 67 -1.32 5.94 21.31
CA SER A 67 -0.31 6.11 20.27
C SER A 67 1.06 6.33 20.90
N ASP A 68 2.12 5.89 20.24
CA ASP A 68 3.48 6.28 20.61
C ASP A 68 3.80 7.73 20.16
N ALA A 69 5.02 8.19 20.44
CA ALA A 69 5.47 9.53 20.05
C ALA A 69 5.49 9.72 18.52
N ALA A 70 5.75 8.65 17.75
CA ALA A 70 5.72 8.67 16.29
C ALA A 70 4.29 8.64 15.72
N GLY A 71 3.28 8.42 16.56
CA GLY A 71 1.88 8.37 16.17
C GLY A 71 1.43 6.98 15.71
N ASN A 72 2.17 5.92 16.03
CA ASN A 72 1.72 4.55 15.76
C ASN A 72 0.68 4.13 16.78
N THR A 73 -0.40 3.49 16.33
CA THR A 73 -1.46 2.97 17.20
C THR A 73 -0.93 1.79 18.02
N LEU A 74 -0.80 1.94 19.34
CA LEU A 74 -0.37 0.90 20.27
C LEU A 74 -1.50 -0.02 20.73
N ARG A 75 -2.76 0.41 20.61
CA ARG A 75 -3.90 -0.36 21.09
C ARG A 75 -5.17 0.07 20.38
N GLN A 76 -5.97 -0.88 19.92
CA GLN A 76 -7.35 -0.61 19.49
C GLN A 76 -8.36 -1.15 20.50
N SER A 77 -8.09 -2.27 21.17
CA SER A 77 -8.99 -2.82 22.18
C SER A 77 -8.21 -3.51 23.30
N GLN A 78 -8.89 -4.10 24.29
CA GLN A 78 -8.20 -4.95 25.27
C GLN A 78 -7.54 -6.17 24.62
N ASN A 79 -8.06 -6.64 23.48
CA ASN A 79 -7.57 -7.83 22.80
C ASN A 79 -6.60 -7.53 21.65
N LEU A 80 -6.48 -6.27 21.24
CA LEU A 80 -5.62 -5.84 20.14
C LEU A 80 -4.67 -4.75 20.62
N VAL A 81 -3.51 -5.18 21.08
CA VAL A 81 -2.37 -4.37 21.51
C VAL A 81 -1.21 -4.62 20.54
N TYR A 82 -0.54 -3.56 20.14
CA TYR A 82 0.47 -3.55 19.10
C TYR A 82 1.81 -3.05 19.64
N ALA A 83 2.90 -3.67 19.19
CA ALA A 83 4.26 -3.19 19.41
C ALA A 83 4.93 -2.94 18.07
N TYR A 84 5.80 -1.92 18.00
CA TYR A 84 6.51 -1.52 16.79
C TYR A 84 8.01 -1.69 16.97
N ASN A 85 8.72 -2.01 15.89
CA ASN A 85 10.17 -2.07 15.89
C ASN A 85 10.80 -0.67 15.79
N GLY A 86 12.14 -0.59 15.84
CA GLY A 86 12.88 0.67 15.74
C GLY A 86 12.71 1.44 14.41
N GLN A 87 12.12 0.81 13.39
CA GLN A 87 11.77 1.44 12.11
C GLN A 87 10.28 1.85 12.04
N GLY A 88 9.54 1.80 13.15
CA GLY A 88 8.12 2.13 13.19
C GLY A 88 7.20 1.09 12.53
N ARG A 89 7.69 -0.14 12.31
CA ARG A 89 6.92 -1.22 11.67
C ARG A 89 6.27 -2.12 12.70
N LEU A 90 5.02 -2.54 12.44
CA LEU A 90 4.26 -3.40 13.35
C LEU A 90 5.04 -4.70 13.60
N ASN A 91 5.55 -4.88 14.81
CA ASN A 91 6.37 -6.04 15.17
C ASN A 91 5.52 -7.14 15.80
N GLU A 92 4.52 -6.77 16.61
CA GLU A 92 3.74 -7.74 17.37
C GLU A 92 2.27 -7.32 17.50
N VAL A 93 1.39 -8.31 17.55
CA VAL A 93 -0.01 -8.16 17.98
C VAL A 93 -0.30 -9.15 19.09
N ARG A 94 -0.93 -8.68 20.17
CA ARG A 94 -1.16 -9.45 21.39
C ARG A 94 -2.40 -8.97 22.13
N ASN A 95 -2.85 -9.79 23.08
CA ASN A 95 -3.65 -9.33 24.21
C ASN A 95 -2.75 -9.32 25.49
N PRO A 96 -3.29 -9.00 26.68
CA PRO A 96 -2.49 -8.92 27.91
C PRO A 96 -1.78 -10.22 28.31
N THR A 97 -2.26 -11.38 27.86
CA THR A 97 -1.74 -12.69 28.29
C THR A 97 -1.03 -13.45 27.17
N ASN A 98 -1.43 -13.25 25.91
CA ASN A 98 -1.08 -14.09 24.79
C ASN A 98 -0.52 -13.23 23.65
N LEU A 99 0.65 -13.61 23.14
CA LEU A 99 1.12 -13.14 21.85
C LEU A 99 0.29 -13.84 20.76
N TYR A 100 -0.23 -13.10 19.79
CA TYR A 100 -0.97 -13.68 18.67
C TYR A 100 -0.07 -13.91 17.48
N ALA A 101 0.67 -12.87 17.08
CA ALA A 101 1.63 -12.95 16.00
C ALA A 101 2.77 -11.95 16.18
N ASN A 102 3.92 -12.28 15.60
CA ASN A 102 5.00 -11.33 15.36
C ASN A 102 5.46 -11.31 13.91
N TYR A 103 6.11 -10.22 13.52
CA TYR A 103 6.46 -9.91 12.15
C TYR A 103 7.93 -9.50 12.04
N SER A 104 8.54 -9.76 10.89
CA SER A 104 9.90 -9.33 10.59
C SER A 104 9.98 -8.76 9.19
N TYR A 105 10.90 -7.81 8.99
CA TYR A 105 11.02 -7.04 7.77
C TYR A 105 12.48 -7.01 7.30
N ASN A 106 12.69 -6.94 5.98
CA ASN A 106 14.02 -6.66 5.44
C ASN A 106 14.28 -5.14 5.38
N ALA A 107 15.50 -4.76 4.98
CA ALA A 107 15.91 -3.37 4.85
C ALA A 107 15.08 -2.56 3.83
N LEU A 108 14.46 -3.24 2.85
CA LEU A 108 13.56 -2.62 1.87
C LEU A 108 12.14 -2.40 2.42
N GLY A 109 11.85 -2.79 3.66
CA GLY A 109 10.53 -2.62 4.29
C GLY A 109 9.53 -3.73 3.97
N GLN A 110 9.95 -4.81 3.31
CA GLN A 110 9.09 -5.95 2.97
C GLN A 110 8.96 -6.89 4.17
N ARG A 111 7.74 -7.36 4.46
CA ARG A 111 7.50 -8.34 5.53
C ARG A 111 8.05 -9.68 5.08
N THR A 112 9.16 -10.13 5.67
CA THR A 112 9.80 -11.39 5.28
C THR A 112 9.25 -12.59 6.05
N LEU A 113 8.83 -12.38 7.30
CA LEU A 113 8.32 -13.43 8.17
C LEU A 113 7.11 -12.97 8.99
N LYS A 114 6.23 -13.92 9.27
CA LYS A 114 5.21 -13.84 10.32
C LYS A 114 5.23 -15.13 11.13
N ARG A 115 5.25 -15.06 12.45
CA ARG A 115 5.02 -16.23 13.32
C ARG A 115 3.71 -16.07 14.06
N VAL A 116 2.96 -17.16 14.14
CA VAL A 116 1.68 -17.25 14.85
C VAL A 116 1.88 -18.09 16.10
N PHE A 117 1.25 -17.66 17.18
CA PHE A 117 1.40 -18.25 18.50
C PHE A 117 0.07 -18.75 19.05
N SER A 118 0.11 -19.84 19.82
CA SER A 118 -1.01 -20.32 20.62
C SER A 118 -1.18 -19.51 21.90
N ALA A 119 -2.27 -19.75 22.64
CA ALA A 119 -2.50 -19.14 23.95
C ALA A 119 -1.38 -19.41 24.96
N ASN A 120 -0.60 -20.49 24.79
CA ASN A 120 0.53 -20.83 25.67
C ASN A 120 1.86 -20.29 25.11
N ASN A 121 1.82 -19.31 24.20
CA ASN A 121 2.98 -18.70 23.53
C ASN A 121 3.88 -19.70 22.75
N ALA A 122 3.34 -20.84 22.34
CA ALA A 122 4.04 -21.77 21.45
C ALA A 122 3.77 -21.41 19.98
N VAL A 123 4.79 -21.45 19.13
CA VAL A 123 4.63 -21.20 17.68
C VAL A 123 3.77 -22.31 17.06
N THR A 124 2.68 -21.93 16.39
CA THR A 124 1.78 -22.86 15.68
C THR A 124 2.02 -22.84 14.18
N ALA A 125 2.40 -21.69 13.62
CA ALA A 125 2.73 -21.55 12.23
C ALA A 125 3.78 -20.45 12.00
N THR A 126 4.58 -20.60 10.96
CA THR A 126 5.45 -19.54 10.43
C THR A 126 5.11 -19.33 8.96
N TYR A 127 5.02 -18.07 8.53
CA TYR A 127 4.86 -17.68 7.14
C TYR A 127 6.14 -17.02 6.65
N SER A 128 6.59 -17.35 5.45
CA SER A 128 7.60 -16.62 4.70
C SER A 128 6.99 -16.01 3.45
N TYR A 129 7.43 -14.82 3.07
CA TYR A 129 6.93 -14.10 1.90
C TYR A 129 8.03 -13.96 0.85
N LEU A 130 7.65 -14.11 -0.42
CA LEU A 130 8.53 -13.98 -1.59
C LEU A 130 8.14 -12.73 -2.37
N TYR A 131 9.13 -11.87 -2.63
CA TYR A 131 8.96 -10.64 -3.40
C TYR A 131 9.83 -10.67 -4.65
N GLY A 132 9.36 -10.03 -5.73
CA GLY A 132 10.13 -9.70 -6.91
C GLY A 132 11.13 -8.58 -6.67
N ALA A 133 11.99 -8.34 -7.67
CA ALA A 133 12.99 -7.27 -7.62
C ALA A 133 12.36 -5.86 -7.57
N ASP A 134 11.13 -5.73 -8.05
CA ASP A 134 10.29 -4.54 -8.03
C ASP A 134 9.46 -4.39 -6.74
N GLY A 135 9.57 -5.35 -5.81
CA GLY A 135 8.78 -5.38 -4.58
C GLY A 135 7.37 -5.97 -4.73
N GLN A 136 7.00 -6.49 -5.89
CA GLN A 136 5.73 -7.21 -6.08
C GLN A 136 5.73 -8.51 -5.27
N LEU A 137 4.66 -8.79 -4.52
CA LEU A 137 4.53 -10.03 -3.76
C LEU A 137 4.21 -11.20 -4.70
N PHE A 138 5.13 -12.16 -4.81
CA PHE A 138 4.98 -13.36 -5.65
C PHE A 138 4.41 -14.55 -4.90
N GLY A 139 4.53 -14.60 -3.58
CA GLY A 139 3.95 -15.71 -2.84
C GLY A 139 4.12 -15.67 -1.34
N GLN A 140 3.41 -16.57 -0.68
CA GLN A 140 3.59 -16.89 0.73
C GLN A 140 3.72 -18.40 0.92
N LYS A 141 4.49 -18.80 1.93
CA LYS A 141 4.65 -20.21 2.31
C LYS A 141 4.51 -20.37 3.81
N THR A 142 3.69 -21.33 4.21
CA THR A 142 3.39 -21.64 5.60
C THR A 142 4.14 -22.89 6.04
N TYR A 143 4.67 -22.84 7.26
CA TYR A 143 5.38 -23.92 7.93
C TYR A 143 4.65 -24.25 9.22
N SER A 144 4.61 -25.54 9.58
CA SER A 144 4.10 -26.04 10.85
C SER A 144 4.93 -25.55 12.04
N SER A 145 4.46 -25.83 13.25
CA SER A 145 5.21 -25.65 14.50
C SER A 145 6.57 -26.36 14.54
N THR A 146 6.75 -27.42 13.72
CA THR A 146 8.01 -28.16 13.58
C THR A 146 8.90 -27.65 12.43
N GLY A 147 8.53 -26.53 11.80
CA GLY A 147 9.28 -25.93 10.70
C GLY A 147 9.17 -26.68 9.37
N LYS A 148 8.22 -27.61 9.23
CA LYS A 148 7.98 -28.32 7.97
C LYS A 148 6.99 -27.53 7.10
N PRO A 149 7.23 -27.40 5.78
CA PRO A 149 6.28 -26.72 4.92
C PRO A 149 4.94 -27.46 4.94
N SER A 150 3.84 -26.72 5.02
CA SER A 150 2.48 -27.27 5.00
C SER A 150 1.69 -26.78 3.78
N LYS A 151 1.86 -25.51 3.41
CA LYS A 151 1.14 -24.86 2.30
C LYS A 151 2.02 -23.81 1.63
N ALA A 152 1.87 -23.60 0.33
CA ALA A 152 2.40 -22.43 -0.36
C ALA A 152 1.39 -21.89 -1.36
N GLN A 153 1.39 -20.58 -1.57
CA GLN A 153 0.58 -19.90 -2.57
C GLN A 153 1.49 -18.96 -3.36
N TYR A 154 1.46 -19.07 -4.68
CA TYR A 154 2.19 -18.20 -5.59
C TYR A 154 1.20 -17.52 -6.53
N TRP A 155 1.44 -16.26 -6.84
CA TRP A 155 0.58 -15.44 -7.70
C TRP A 155 1.32 -15.03 -8.95
N VAL A 156 0.60 -15.09 -10.08
CA VAL A 156 1.07 -14.64 -11.38
C VAL A 156 0.48 -13.28 -11.66
N TRP A 157 1.34 -12.35 -12.04
CA TRP A 157 1.00 -10.95 -12.29
C TRP A 157 1.22 -10.60 -13.75
N LEU A 158 0.35 -9.77 -14.31
CA LEU A 158 0.49 -9.13 -15.61
C LEU A 158 0.30 -7.63 -15.40
N ASP A 159 1.35 -6.83 -15.62
CA ASP A 159 1.30 -5.37 -15.47
C ASP A 159 0.70 -4.88 -14.14
N GLY A 160 1.03 -5.58 -13.04
CA GLY A 160 0.51 -5.28 -11.70
C GLY A 160 -0.90 -5.84 -11.41
N GLN A 161 -1.56 -6.47 -12.37
CA GLN A 161 -2.81 -7.20 -12.17
C GLN A 161 -2.55 -8.66 -11.80
N PRO A 162 -3.12 -9.19 -10.70
CA PRO A 162 -3.05 -10.61 -10.40
C PRO A 162 -4.03 -11.37 -11.31
N ILE A 163 -3.53 -12.35 -12.07
CA ILE A 163 -4.32 -13.07 -13.09
C ILE A 163 -4.54 -14.55 -12.76
N ALA A 164 -3.66 -15.14 -11.94
CA ALA A 164 -3.77 -16.53 -11.53
C ALA A 164 -2.96 -16.79 -10.26
N GLY A 165 -3.16 -17.96 -9.68
CA GLY A 165 -2.27 -18.48 -8.65
C GLY A 165 -2.21 -19.99 -8.58
N ILE A 166 -1.16 -20.45 -7.92
CA ILE A 166 -0.85 -21.86 -7.70
C ILE A 166 -0.78 -22.09 -6.20
N GLU A 167 -1.54 -23.05 -5.71
CA GLU A 167 -1.51 -23.51 -4.33
C GLU A 167 -0.88 -24.90 -4.25
N LEU A 168 0.10 -25.04 -3.38
CA LEU A 168 0.78 -26.29 -3.07
C LEU A 168 0.46 -26.72 -1.64
N GLU A 169 0.05 -27.97 -1.47
CA GLU A 169 -0.03 -28.63 -0.17
C GLU A 169 1.18 -29.58 -0.02
N TYR A 170 1.67 -29.73 1.20
CA TYR A 170 2.85 -30.54 1.49
C TYR A 170 2.54 -31.66 2.48
N THR A 171 3.16 -32.82 2.27
CA THR A 171 3.19 -33.91 3.25
C THR A 171 4.04 -33.52 4.48
N GLY A 172 3.87 -34.23 5.61
CA GLY A 172 4.73 -34.04 6.79
C GLY A 172 6.22 -34.30 6.56
N LYS A 173 6.58 -34.97 5.45
CA LYS A 173 7.97 -35.19 5.01
C LYS A 173 8.50 -34.05 4.11
N GLY A 174 7.67 -33.07 3.77
CA GLY A 174 8.05 -31.89 2.98
C GLY A 174 7.97 -32.07 1.46
N ALA A 175 7.46 -33.21 0.98
CA ALA A 175 7.14 -33.40 -0.45
C ALA A 175 5.78 -32.78 -0.78
N VAL A 176 5.63 -32.19 -1.98
CA VAL A 176 4.34 -31.68 -2.47
C VAL A 176 3.35 -32.85 -2.59
N SER A 177 2.23 -32.77 -1.88
CA SER A 177 1.14 -33.76 -1.94
C SER A 177 0.09 -33.40 -2.97
N LYS A 178 -0.11 -32.11 -3.24
CA LYS A 178 -1.14 -31.62 -4.15
C LYS A 178 -0.75 -30.26 -4.74
N THR A 179 -1.12 -30.05 -5.99
CA THR A 179 -1.01 -28.77 -6.70
C THR A 179 -2.38 -28.40 -7.22
N SER A 180 -2.84 -27.20 -6.89
CA SER A 180 -4.11 -26.63 -7.37
C SER A 180 -3.83 -25.31 -8.06
N GLN A 181 -4.53 -25.02 -9.15
CA GLN A 181 -4.45 -23.73 -9.84
C GLN A 181 -5.82 -23.05 -9.88
N TYR A 182 -5.81 -21.72 -9.84
CA TYR A 182 -7.00 -20.88 -9.91
C TYR A 182 -6.71 -19.61 -10.71
N TYR A 183 -7.76 -19.05 -11.30
CA TYR A 183 -7.73 -17.83 -12.10
C TYR A 183 -8.37 -16.70 -11.31
N LEU A 184 -7.71 -15.54 -11.28
CA LEU A 184 -8.15 -14.38 -10.52
C LEU A 184 -8.87 -13.40 -11.43
N HIS A 185 -10.03 -12.93 -10.97
CA HIS A 185 -10.82 -11.91 -11.64
C HIS A 185 -10.82 -10.67 -10.78
N SER A 186 -10.22 -9.61 -11.30
CA SER A 186 -9.97 -8.37 -10.58
C SER A 186 -10.90 -7.25 -11.05
N ASP A 187 -11.16 -6.29 -10.19
CA ASP A 187 -11.86 -5.05 -10.56
C ASP A 187 -10.94 -4.06 -11.31
N HIS A 188 -11.45 -2.86 -11.62
CA HIS A 188 -10.72 -1.82 -12.33
C HIS A 188 -9.52 -1.25 -11.56
N LEU A 189 -9.38 -1.58 -10.27
CA LEU A 189 -8.22 -1.23 -9.45
C LEU A 189 -7.23 -2.38 -9.35
N ASN A 190 -7.41 -3.47 -10.10
CA ASN A 190 -6.64 -4.71 -9.98
C ASN A 190 -6.82 -5.43 -8.63
N THR A 191 -7.92 -5.17 -7.91
CA THR A 191 -8.26 -5.89 -6.68
C THR A 191 -8.90 -7.23 -7.03
N PRO A 192 -8.38 -8.38 -6.57
CA PRO A 192 -9.06 -9.66 -6.75
C PRO A 192 -10.45 -9.63 -6.13
N ARG A 193 -11.49 -9.92 -6.92
CA ARG A 193 -12.88 -10.02 -6.47
C ARG A 193 -13.41 -11.44 -6.50
N MET A 194 -12.91 -12.26 -7.41
CA MET A 194 -13.31 -13.65 -7.56
C MET A 194 -12.13 -14.52 -7.95
N ALA A 195 -12.20 -15.81 -7.61
CA ALA A 195 -11.29 -16.82 -8.13
C ALA A 195 -12.08 -18.01 -8.68
N THR A 196 -11.69 -18.54 -9.85
CA THR A 196 -12.32 -19.72 -10.45
C THR A 196 -11.31 -20.85 -10.68
N ASN A 197 -11.78 -22.09 -10.70
CA ASN A 197 -10.97 -23.22 -11.14
C ASN A 197 -10.99 -23.38 -12.68
N GLN A 198 -10.36 -24.44 -13.18
CA GLN A 198 -10.27 -24.78 -14.61
C GLN A 198 -11.63 -25.05 -15.27
N ASN A 199 -12.62 -25.49 -14.48
CA ASN A 199 -13.99 -25.73 -14.93
C ASN A 199 -14.87 -24.48 -14.79
N GLN A 200 -14.27 -23.31 -14.55
CA GLN A 200 -14.96 -22.03 -14.31
C GLN A 200 -15.86 -22.01 -13.07
N ALA A 201 -15.72 -22.99 -12.17
CA ALA A 201 -16.43 -22.98 -10.89
C ALA A 201 -15.81 -21.93 -9.94
N LEU A 202 -16.67 -21.15 -9.30
CA LEU A 202 -16.29 -20.08 -8.36
C LEU A 202 -15.75 -20.68 -7.05
N LEU A 203 -14.46 -20.49 -6.77
CA LEU A 203 -13.80 -20.99 -5.57
C LEU A 203 -13.90 -20.01 -4.40
N TRP A 204 -13.73 -18.72 -4.71
CA TRP A 204 -13.61 -17.65 -3.74
C TRP A 204 -14.22 -16.37 -4.28
N SER A 205 -14.83 -15.57 -3.40
CA SER A 205 -15.21 -14.20 -3.74
C SER A 205 -15.10 -13.24 -2.55
N TRP A 206 -14.87 -11.97 -2.86
CA TRP A 206 -14.80 -10.90 -1.87
C TRP A 206 -15.42 -9.61 -2.40
N ASN A 207 -16.69 -9.43 -2.07
CA ASN A 207 -17.45 -8.22 -2.35
C ASN A 207 -17.31 -7.27 -1.15
N SER A 208 -16.26 -6.47 -1.15
CA SER A 208 -16.04 -5.46 -0.12
C SER A 208 -16.80 -4.17 -0.42
N ASP A 209 -16.97 -3.34 0.60
CA ASP A 209 -17.28 -1.93 0.43
C ASP A 209 -16.10 -1.14 -0.18
N ALA A 210 -16.31 0.16 -0.39
CA ALA A 210 -15.31 1.05 -0.98
C ALA A 210 -13.98 1.06 -0.22
N PHE A 211 -13.98 0.84 1.10
CA PHE A 211 -12.78 0.85 1.93
C PHE A 211 -12.24 -0.55 2.23
N GLY A 212 -12.78 -1.60 1.62
CA GLY A 212 -12.31 -2.96 1.84
C GLY A 212 -12.92 -3.64 3.07
N THR A 213 -14.04 -3.16 3.61
CA THR A 213 -14.80 -3.92 4.61
C THR A 213 -15.73 -4.89 3.89
N GLY A 214 -15.62 -6.18 4.16
CA GLY A 214 -16.54 -7.18 3.63
C GLY A 214 -16.11 -8.60 3.96
N SER A 215 -17.09 -9.48 4.14
CA SER A 215 -16.84 -10.89 4.37
C SER A 215 -16.35 -11.56 3.11
N VAL A 216 -15.41 -12.47 3.27
CA VAL A 216 -14.93 -13.35 2.22
C VAL A 216 -15.85 -14.57 2.14
N ASN A 217 -16.18 -15.00 0.93
CA ASN A 217 -16.75 -16.31 0.68
C ASN A 217 -15.64 -17.26 0.20
N GLU A 218 -15.12 -18.09 1.10
CA GLU A 218 -14.00 -19.01 0.81
C GLU A 218 -14.45 -20.33 0.17
N ASP A 219 -15.76 -20.62 0.14
CA ASP A 219 -16.35 -21.83 -0.45
C ASP A 219 -17.56 -21.45 -1.31
N ALA A 220 -17.30 -20.67 -2.35
CA ALA A 220 -18.37 -20.06 -3.13
C ALA A 220 -19.15 -21.07 -4.01
N HIS A 221 -18.62 -22.27 -4.23
CA HIS A 221 -19.30 -23.38 -4.92
C HIS A 221 -19.90 -24.41 -3.95
N GLY A 222 -19.79 -24.20 -2.63
CA GLY A 222 -20.33 -25.11 -1.61
C GLY A 222 -19.69 -26.51 -1.60
N ASN A 223 -18.51 -26.64 -2.19
CA ASN A 223 -17.76 -27.88 -2.33
C ASN A 223 -16.29 -27.61 -1.99
N LYS A 224 -15.79 -28.27 -0.95
CA LYS A 224 -14.36 -28.25 -0.60
C LYS A 224 -13.51 -28.77 -1.77
N PRO A 225 -12.27 -28.26 -1.93
CA PRO A 225 -11.56 -27.36 -1.03
C PRO A 225 -11.93 -25.88 -1.20
N SER A 226 -12.07 -25.19 -0.08
CA SER A 226 -12.15 -23.73 -0.01
C SER A 226 -10.80 -23.10 -0.36
N LEU A 227 -10.81 -21.94 -1.02
CA LEU A 227 -9.60 -21.16 -1.30
C LEU A 227 -9.48 -20.01 -0.30
N ASP A 228 -8.46 -20.05 0.55
CA ASP A 228 -8.07 -18.93 1.41
C ASP A 228 -7.16 -17.98 0.62
N MET A 229 -7.75 -16.97 -0.01
CA MET A 229 -7.03 -15.94 -0.77
C MET A 229 -6.78 -14.70 0.11
N PRO A 230 -5.51 -14.39 0.45
CA PRO A 230 -5.20 -13.29 1.35
C PRO A 230 -5.03 -11.94 0.64
N LEU A 231 -4.93 -11.90 -0.70
CA LEU A 231 -4.77 -10.65 -1.44
C LEU A 231 -5.99 -9.74 -1.24
N ARG A 232 -5.75 -8.43 -1.10
CA ARG A 232 -6.79 -7.39 -0.96
C ARG A 232 -6.55 -6.32 -2.01
N PHE A 233 -6.70 -5.03 -1.69
CA PHE A 233 -6.29 -3.96 -2.60
C PHE A 233 -4.83 -4.14 -3.04
N PRO A 234 -4.38 -3.53 -4.16
CA PRO A 234 -3.00 -3.64 -4.60
C PRO A 234 -2.00 -3.32 -3.49
N GLY A 235 -0.97 -4.15 -3.36
CA GLY A 235 0.02 -4.08 -2.27
C GLY A 235 -0.41 -4.74 -0.95
N GLN A 236 -1.69 -5.14 -0.82
CA GLN A 236 -2.27 -5.54 0.45
C GLN A 236 -2.43 -7.06 0.63
N ILE A 237 -2.09 -7.53 1.83
CA ILE A 237 -2.36 -8.89 2.30
C ILE A 237 -3.16 -8.83 3.60
N TYR A 238 -4.32 -9.49 3.64
CA TYR A 238 -5.11 -9.63 4.86
C TYR A 238 -4.36 -10.41 5.94
N ASP A 239 -4.47 -9.93 7.17
CA ASP A 239 -3.93 -10.55 8.35
C ASP A 239 -5.03 -10.78 9.39
N ALA A 240 -5.41 -12.05 9.55
CA ALA A 240 -6.45 -12.46 10.49
C ALA A 240 -6.14 -12.15 11.96
N HIS A 241 -4.87 -11.94 12.36
CA HIS A 241 -4.52 -11.71 13.78
C HIS A 241 -4.66 -10.25 14.18
N THR A 242 -4.63 -9.34 13.20
CA THR A 242 -4.93 -7.91 13.38
C THR A 242 -6.31 -7.54 12.85
N ALA A 243 -6.91 -8.40 12.02
CA ALA A 243 -8.06 -8.11 11.17
C ALA A 243 -7.82 -6.92 10.21
N MET A 244 -6.55 -6.64 9.91
CA MET A 244 -6.11 -5.56 9.03
C MET A 244 -5.44 -6.11 7.78
N ASN A 245 -5.10 -5.20 6.88
CA ASN A 245 -4.33 -5.52 5.70
C ASN A 245 -2.90 -4.99 5.88
N TYR A 246 -1.92 -5.89 5.89
CA TYR A 246 -0.53 -5.50 5.71
C TYR A 246 -0.39 -4.82 4.34
N ASN A 247 0.15 -3.60 4.30
CA ASN A 247 0.32 -2.83 3.07
C ASN A 247 1.72 -2.22 3.00
N TYR A 248 2.69 -3.08 2.73
CA TYR A 248 4.09 -2.72 2.63
C TYR A 248 4.51 -1.84 3.81
N PHE A 249 4.74 -0.53 3.66
CA PHE A 249 5.25 0.33 4.73
C PHE A 249 4.29 0.57 5.91
N ARG A 250 3.00 0.29 5.77
CA ARG A 250 1.99 0.50 6.81
C ARG A 250 1.01 -0.67 6.90
N ASP A 251 0.19 -0.69 7.94
CA ASP A 251 -0.92 -1.62 8.11
C ASP A 251 -2.24 -0.84 8.02
N TYR A 252 -3.08 -1.25 7.07
CA TYR A 252 -4.33 -0.61 6.72
C TYR A 252 -5.50 -1.28 7.43
N ASP A 253 -6.27 -0.49 8.18
CA ASP A 253 -7.51 -0.92 8.81
C ASP A 253 -8.71 -0.57 7.89
N PRO A 254 -9.30 -1.54 7.17
CA PRO A 254 -10.44 -1.28 6.29
C PRO A 254 -11.69 -0.83 7.05
N ASN A 255 -11.83 -1.24 8.32
CA ASN A 255 -13.01 -0.91 9.11
C ASN A 255 -13.03 0.57 9.50
N THR A 256 -11.86 1.19 9.69
CA THR A 256 -11.74 2.64 9.93
C THR A 256 -11.33 3.43 8.68
N GLY A 257 -10.93 2.74 7.60
CA GLY A 257 -10.59 3.32 6.31
C GLY A 257 -9.26 4.08 6.30
N ARG A 258 -8.31 3.68 7.16
CA ARG A 258 -7.06 4.41 7.38
C ARG A 258 -5.92 3.51 7.82
N TYR A 259 -4.70 4.01 7.75
CA TYR A 259 -3.52 3.35 8.31
C TYR A 259 -3.46 3.50 9.83
N ILE A 260 -2.85 2.52 10.51
CA ILE A 260 -2.64 2.56 11.97
C ILE A 260 -1.32 3.22 12.38
N GLN A 261 -0.42 3.41 11.43
CA GLN A 261 0.80 4.21 11.55
C GLN A 261 0.60 5.57 10.87
N SER A 262 1.24 6.60 11.43
CA SER A 262 1.46 7.82 10.68
C SER A 262 2.35 7.51 9.47
N ASP A 263 2.14 8.22 8.37
CA ASP A 263 2.93 8.10 7.15
C ASP A 263 4.43 8.25 7.46
N PRO A 264 5.28 7.25 7.13
CA PRO A 264 6.72 7.35 7.33
C PRO A 264 7.37 8.49 6.57
N ILE A 265 6.77 8.94 5.46
CA ILE A 265 7.24 10.14 4.73
C ILE A 265 6.60 11.44 5.25
N GLY A 266 5.87 11.37 6.37
CA GLY A 266 5.28 12.51 7.07
C GLY A 266 4.25 13.26 6.23
N LEU A 267 4.25 14.59 6.37
CA LEU A 267 3.30 15.46 5.65
C LEU A 267 3.49 15.49 4.12
N LYS A 268 4.53 14.83 3.59
CA LYS A 268 4.74 14.68 2.15
C LYS A 268 3.68 13.77 1.51
N GLY A 269 3.15 12.80 2.26
CA GLY A 269 1.98 12.00 1.85
C GLY A 269 0.64 12.74 2.01
N GLY A 270 0.67 14.00 2.45
CA GLY A 270 -0.50 14.84 2.70
C GLY A 270 -0.66 15.24 4.16
N ILE A 271 -1.53 16.23 4.41
CA ILE A 271 -1.76 16.78 5.76
C ILE A 271 -2.34 15.75 6.74
N ASN A 272 -2.99 14.71 6.21
CA ASN A 272 -3.48 13.58 6.99
C ASN A 272 -2.62 12.36 6.74
N THR A 273 -1.63 12.18 7.61
CA THR A 273 -0.64 11.11 7.51
C THR A 273 -1.20 9.70 7.76
N TYR A 274 -2.48 9.57 8.07
CA TYR A 274 -3.13 8.26 8.27
C TYR A 274 -4.08 7.90 7.12
N ASN A 275 -4.40 8.85 6.25
CA ASN A 275 -5.46 8.65 5.26
C ASN A 275 -5.03 7.63 4.21
N TYR A 276 -5.97 6.77 3.79
CA TYR A 276 -5.77 5.91 2.64
C TYR A 276 -6.24 6.65 1.39
N VAL A 277 -5.31 6.89 0.46
CA VAL A 277 -5.57 7.47 -0.88
C VAL A 277 -6.45 8.72 -0.88
N GLY A 278 -6.30 9.59 0.12
CA GLY A 278 -7.09 10.82 0.24
C GLY A 278 -8.60 10.59 0.40
N GLY A 279 -9.03 9.41 0.86
CA GLY A 279 -10.45 9.06 1.05
C GLY A 279 -11.19 8.67 -0.24
N ASN A 280 -10.49 8.42 -1.35
CA ASN A 280 -11.10 7.96 -2.60
C ASN A 280 -10.60 6.55 -3.02
N PRO A 281 -10.91 5.49 -2.26
CA PRO A 281 -10.47 4.13 -2.57
C PRO A 281 -11.21 3.49 -3.75
N ILE A 282 -12.21 4.16 -4.33
CA ILE A 282 -12.91 3.69 -5.55
C ILE A 282 -12.10 4.03 -6.79
N SER A 283 -11.33 5.11 -6.79
CA SER A 283 -10.53 5.52 -7.95
C SER A 283 -9.03 5.34 -7.76
N LYS A 284 -8.59 5.02 -6.54
CA LYS A 284 -7.21 5.12 -6.11
C LYS A 284 -6.75 3.89 -5.30
N ILE A 285 -5.45 3.61 -5.30
CA ILE A 285 -4.77 2.52 -4.60
C ILE A 285 -3.42 3.04 -4.09
N ASP A 286 -2.89 2.45 -3.02
CA ASP A 286 -1.57 2.77 -2.48
C ASP A 286 -0.77 1.47 -2.28
N PRO A 287 -0.05 0.98 -3.31
CA PRO A 287 0.62 -0.33 -3.31
C PRO A 287 1.77 -0.46 -2.31
N LEU A 288 2.34 0.67 -1.86
CA LEU A 288 3.46 0.69 -0.93
C LEU A 288 3.04 1.16 0.47
N GLY A 289 1.82 1.68 0.62
CA GLY A 289 1.50 2.43 1.82
C GLY A 289 2.31 3.73 1.90
N LEU A 290 2.66 4.34 0.75
CA LEU A 290 3.36 5.61 0.60
C LEU A 290 2.83 6.29 -0.68
N ASP A 291 2.31 7.52 -0.58
CA ASP A 291 1.89 8.29 -1.76
C ASP A 291 3.11 9.05 -2.35
N ALA A 292 3.89 8.48 -3.32
CA ALA A 292 5.23 9.01 -3.74
C ALA A 292 5.73 8.72 -5.19
N ILE A 293 6.77 9.46 -5.65
CA ILE A 293 7.64 9.20 -6.84
C ILE A 293 8.84 8.36 -6.44
N ILE A 294 9.30 7.44 -7.29
CA ILE A 294 10.48 6.59 -7.01
C ILE A 294 11.51 6.71 -8.13
N ALA A 295 12.79 6.88 -7.79
CA ALA A 295 13.94 6.87 -8.68
C ALA A 295 14.88 5.71 -8.30
N HIS A 296 15.06 4.74 -9.19
CA HIS A 296 15.89 3.56 -8.95
C HIS A 296 16.50 3.03 -10.26
N GLY A 297 17.77 2.64 -10.24
CA GLY A 297 18.42 1.98 -11.38
C GLY A 297 18.38 2.77 -12.70
N GLY A 298 18.47 4.11 -12.64
CA GLY A 298 18.37 4.97 -13.82
C GLY A 298 16.95 5.15 -14.37
N THR A 299 15.94 4.69 -13.63
CA THR A 299 14.52 4.81 -13.97
C THR A 299 13.77 5.60 -12.89
N LEU A 300 13.08 6.67 -13.26
CA LEU A 300 12.22 7.48 -12.40
C LEU A 300 10.77 7.18 -12.76
N THR A 301 10.03 6.64 -11.80
CA THR A 301 8.64 6.22 -11.94
C THR A 301 7.76 7.18 -11.16
N TYR A 302 6.87 7.87 -11.90
CA TYR A 302 5.81 8.67 -11.30
C TYR A 302 4.61 7.77 -11.05
N TYR A 303 4.32 7.51 -9.78
CA TYR A 303 3.07 6.89 -9.38
C TYR A 303 2.03 7.99 -9.19
N ASN A 304 0.83 7.81 -9.73
CA ASN A 304 -0.29 8.61 -9.23
C ASN A 304 -0.66 8.10 -7.84
N ASN A 305 -1.54 8.83 -7.19
CA ASN A 305 -2.22 8.41 -5.98
C ASN A 305 -3.04 7.11 -6.17
N ASN A 306 -3.08 6.56 -7.39
CA ASN A 306 -3.64 5.26 -7.72
C ASN A 306 -2.55 4.21 -7.89
N GLY A 307 -1.33 4.39 -7.34
CA GLY A 307 -0.26 3.39 -7.39
C GLY A 307 0.15 2.90 -8.77
N ALA A 308 -0.42 3.48 -9.82
CA ALA A 308 -0.23 3.08 -11.19
C ALA A 308 0.93 3.90 -11.71
N ILE A 309 1.74 3.26 -12.55
CA ILE A 309 2.76 3.95 -13.31
C ILE A 309 2.02 4.91 -14.24
N VAL A 310 2.01 6.19 -13.88
CA VAL A 310 1.50 7.25 -14.75
C VAL A 310 2.49 7.49 -15.86
N SER A 311 3.77 7.45 -15.51
CA SER A 311 4.87 7.65 -16.44
C SER A 311 6.18 7.15 -15.86
N THR A 312 7.05 6.73 -16.75
CA THR A 312 8.41 6.29 -16.43
C THR A 312 9.37 7.08 -17.30
N TYR A 313 10.46 7.53 -16.68
CA TYR A 313 11.47 8.35 -17.30
C TYR A 313 12.84 7.73 -17.06
N SER A 314 13.69 7.70 -18.07
CA SER A 314 15.11 7.49 -17.81
C SER A 314 15.65 8.71 -17.07
N TYR A 315 16.37 8.50 -15.98
CA TYR A 315 17.10 9.56 -15.31
C TYR A 315 18.58 9.22 -15.21
N THR A 316 19.37 10.27 -15.14
CA THR A 316 20.78 10.18 -14.77
C THR A 316 21.03 11.00 -13.51
N THR A 317 22.07 10.63 -12.78
CA THR A 317 22.50 11.39 -11.62
C THR A 317 24.00 11.26 -11.45
N GLY A 318 24.65 12.38 -11.10
CA GLY A 318 26.11 12.45 -11.08
C GLY A 318 26.72 12.62 -12.48
N ARG A 319 28.03 12.89 -12.51
CA ARG A 319 28.80 12.95 -13.76
C ARG A 319 29.09 11.53 -14.27
N PRO A 320 29.15 11.33 -15.60
CA PRO A 320 29.51 10.03 -16.16
C PRO A 320 30.80 9.45 -15.55
N GLY A 321 30.74 8.22 -15.07
CA GLY A 321 31.87 7.52 -14.46
C GLY A 321 32.12 7.82 -12.97
N VAL A 322 31.33 8.69 -12.34
CA VAL A 322 31.43 8.97 -10.90
C VAL A 322 30.31 8.25 -10.17
N THR A 323 30.65 7.31 -9.29
CA THR A 323 29.68 6.51 -8.51
C THR A 323 29.66 6.87 -7.02
N ASP A 324 30.66 7.60 -6.54
CA ASP A 324 30.77 8.00 -5.13
C ASP A 324 29.83 9.17 -4.81
N THR A 325 28.80 8.90 -4.01
CA THR A 325 27.77 9.85 -3.57
C THR A 325 28.29 10.95 -2.63
N THR A 326 29.52 10.84 -2.12
CA THR A 326 30.09 11.85 -1.21
C THR A 326 30.73 13.03 -1.95
N ILE A 327 31.04 12.88 -3.24
CA ILE A 327 31.78 13.89 -4.02
C ILE A 327 30.85 15.04 -4.42
N SER A 328 31.06 16.21 -3.81
CA SER A 328 30.29 17.42 -4.14
C SER A 328 30.44 17.83 -5.61
N GLY A 329 29.32 18.17 -6.25
CA GLY A 329 29.25 18.64 -7.62
C GLY A 329 29.57 17.60 -8.72
N GLN A 330 29.84 16.34 -8.35
CA GLN A 330 30.20 15.29 -9.31
C GLN A 330 29.51 13.96 -9.01
N GLY A 331 29.41 13.59 -7.74
CA GLY A 331 28.79 12.35 -7.31
C GLY A 331 27.29 12.31 -7.58
N PRO A 332 26.70 11.11 -7.74
CA PRO A 332 25.26 10.94 -7.86
C PRO A 332 24.53 11.52 -6.65
N ILE A 333 23.24 11.81 -6.82
CA ILE A 333 22.38 12.24 -5.72
C ILE A 333 22.42 11.16 -4.63
N PRO A 334 22.64 11.50 -3.35
CA PRO A 334 22.65 10.51 -2.28
C PRO A 334 21.33 9.74 -2.21
N LEU A 335 21.40 8.46 -1.84
CA LEU A 335 20.20 7.64 -1.63
C LEU A 335 19.39 8.20 -0.46
N GLY A 336 18.07 8.14 -0.57
CA GLY A 336 17.16 8.65 0.45
C GLY A 336 15.96 9.38 -0.13
N THR A 337 15.30 10.15 0.73
CA THR A 337 14.02 10.77 0.41
C THR A 337 14.19 12.27 0.20
N TYR A 338 13.69 12.75 -0.92
CA TYR A 338 13.68 14.15 -1.29
C TYR A 338 12.23 14.63 -1.43
N ALA A 339 12.02 15.93 -1.38
CA ALA A 339 10.74 16.55 -1.70
C ALA A 339 10.93 17.62 -2.77
N ALA A 340 10.08 17.57 -3.80
CA ALA A 340 9.90 18.63 -4.78
C ALA A 340 8.67 19.46 -4.40
N ASP A 341 8.82 20.79 -4.39
CA ASP A 341 7.69 21.71 -4.21
C ASP A 341 7.17 22.20 -5.57
N PRO A 342 5.95 21.84 -5.97
CA PRO A 342 5.38 22.31 -7.24
C PRO A 342 5.38 23.83 -7.41
N GLN A 343 5.28 24.59 -6.31
CA GLN A 343 5.29 26.06 -6.35
C GLN A 343 6.67 26.64 -6.68
N GLN A 344 7.73 25.84 -6.52
CA GLN A 344 9.12 26.23 -6.81
C GLN A 344 9.58 25.76 -8.20
N ILE A 345 8.67 25.21 -9.00
CA ILE A 345 8.95 24.86 -10.38
C ILE A 345 9.26 26.14 -11.17
N SER A 346 10.42 26.18 -11.81
CA SER A 346 10.86 27.32 -12.61
C SER A 346 11.01 26.94 -14.09
N GLN A 347 10.52 27.81 -14.98
CA GLN A 347 10.59 27.62 -16.43
C GLN A 347 11.92 28.05 -17.04
N GLY A 348 12.30 27.36 -18.12
CA GLY A 348 13.46 27.63 -18.96
C GLY A 348 13.47 29.02 -19.53
N GLY A 349 14.67 29.61 -19.62
CA GLY A 349 14.89 30.90 -20.24
C GLY A 349 16.29 30.98 -20.84
N PHE A 350 16.47 31.85 -21.84
CA PHE A 350 17.72 32.01 -22.59
C PHE A 350 18.94 32.20 -21.65
N PHE A 351 18.84 33.10 -20.66
CA PHE A 351 19.91 33.36 -19.69
C PHE A 351 20.17 32.23 -18.70
N ARG A 352 19.19 31.36 -18.44
CA ARG A 352 19.33 30.23 -17.50
C ARG A 352 20.12 29.08 -18.11
N ASN A 353 19.90 28.82 -19.40
CA ASN A 353 20.56 27.73 -20.11
C ASN A 353 21.97 28.10 -20.60
N LEU A 354 22.39 29.36 -20.41
CA LEU A 354 23.75 29.84 -20.66
C LEU A 354 24.76 29.36 -19.60
N LEU A 355 24.31 28.99 -18.39
CA LEU A 355 25.16 28.58 -17.26
C LEU A 355 25.14 27.06 -16.99
N GLY A 356 24.32 26.29 -17.72
CA GLY A 356 24.15 24.85 -17.56
C GLY A 356 22.91 24.35 -18.30
N ASP A 357 22.83 23.03 -18.55
CA ASP A 357 21.67 22.43 -19.22
C ASP A 357 20.58 22.07 -18.20
N TRP A 358 19.63 22.98 -18.01
CA TRP A 358 18.56 22.86 -17.01
C TRP A 358 17.19 22.55 -17.61
N GLY A 359 17.17 22.20 -18.90
CA GLY A 359 15.94 21.86 -19.62
C GLY A 359 14.89 22.97 -19.64
N ASN A 360 13.65 22.55 -19.87
CA ASN A 360 12.45 23.37 -19.87
C ASN A 360 11.98 23.66 -18.44
N PHE A 361 12.14 22.72 -17.52
CA PHE A 361 11.70 22.88 -16.13
C PHE A 361 12.74 22.34 -15.15
N ARG A 362 12.78 22.96 -13.96
CA ARG A 362 13.49 22.43 -12.80
C ARG A 362 12.74 22.75 -11.53
N VAL A 363 12.92 21.92 -10.51
CA VAL A 363 12.44 22.12 -9.16
C VAL A 363 13.55 21.78 -8.16
N PRO A 364 13.79 22.61 -7.13
CA PRO A 364 14.69 22.25 -6.05
C PRO A 364 14.21 20.98 -5.34
N LEU A 365 15.16 20.12 -4.96
CA LEU A 365 14.92 18.95 -4.13
C LEU A 365 15.45 19.21 -2.74
N LYS A 366 14.55 19.16 -1.76
CA LYS A 366 14.91 19.24 -0.36
C LYS A 366 15.08 17.83 0.19
N ALA A 367 16.30 17.49 0.58
CA ALA A 367 16.59 16.25 1.29
C ALA A 367 15.79 16.19 2.60
N ASP A 368 15.27 15.02 2.94
CA ASP A 368 14.67 14.78 4.24
C ASP A 368 15.72 14.81 5.35
N ARG A 369 15.28 15.00 6.59
CA ARG A 369 16.15 15.01 7.77
C ARG A 369 16.97 13.72 7.91
N ASP A 370 16.37 12.59 7.52
CA ASP A 370 16.99 11.26 7.64
C ASP A 370 17.79 10.86 6.39
N THR A 371 17.86 11.73 5.39
CA THR A 371 18.68 11.52 4.19
C THR A 371 20.11 11.99 4.47
N GLU A 372 21.06 11.06 4.49
CA GLU A 372 22.48 11.38 4.60
C GLU A 372 22.94 12.03 3.29
N THR A 373 23.16 13.34 3.34
CA THR A 373 23.57 14.13 2.17
C THR A 373 25.08 14.29 2.07
N PHE A 374 25.84 13.81 3.06
CA PHE A 374 27.29 14.01 3.18
C PHE A 374 27.67 15.50 3.16
N GLY A 375 26.82 16.34 3.76
CA GLY A 375 26.99 17.80 3.78
C GLY A 375 26.71 18.50 2.45
N ARG A 376 26.23 17.78 1.43
CA ARG A 376 25.88 18.34 0.12
C ARG A 376 24.48 18.96 0.13
N ASN A 377 24.28 19.97 -0.70
CA ASN A 377 22.98 20.64 -0.87
C ASN A 377 22.80 21.10 -2.32
N GLY A 378 21.69 21.78 -2.61
CA GLY A 378 21.42 22.32 -3.95
C GLY A 378 21.06 21.25 -4.98
N PHE A 379 20.33 20.21 -4.55
CA PHE A 379 19.81 19.18 -5.43
C PHE A 379 18.59 19.68 -6.21
N PHE A 380 18.41 19.17 -7.42
CA PHE A 380 17.29 19.50 -8.28
C PHE A 380 16.75 18.24 -8.96
N LEU A 381 15.47 18.29 -9.33
CA LEU A 381 14.92 17.49 -10.42
C LEU A 381 14.82 18.44 -11.59
N HIS A 382 15.37 18.06 -12.75
CA HIS A 382 15.35 18.90 -13.94
C HIS A 382 15.42 18.05 -15.21
N GLY A 383 15.20 18.70 -16.35
CA GLY A 383 15.52 18.12 -17.65
C GLY A 383 16.83 18.65 -18.23
N GLY A 384 17.08 18.30 -19.48
CA GLY A 384 18.26 18.73 -20.21
C GLY A 384 18.43 17.97 -21.52
N LYS A 385 19.31 18.45 -22.40
CA LYS A 385 19.74 17.74 -23.61
C LYS A 385 20.97 16.86 -23.36
N LYS A 386 21.79 17.19 -22.35
CA LYS A 386 23.00 16.46 -21.99
C LYS A 386 22.77 15.67 -20.71
N PRO A 387 22.94 14.33 -20.74
CA PRO A 387 22.85 13.52 -19.53
C PRO A 387 24.01 13.82 -18.58
N GLY A 388 23.72 13.76 -17.29
CA GLY A 388 24.68 13.99 -16.22
C GLY A 388 24.48 15.35 -15.56
N SER A 389 24.26 15.30 -14.25
CA SER A 389 24.08 16.48 -13.41
C SER A 389 25.04 16.44 -12.23
N ALA A 390 25.28 17.57 -11.59
CA ALA A 390 26.20 17.71 -10.45
C ALA A 390 25.64 17.09 -9.15
N GLY A 391 24.98 15.92 -9.24
CA GLY A 391 24.27 15.23 -8.17
C GLY A 391 22.77 15.48 -8.11
N CYS A 392 22.16 15.91 -9.20
CA CYS A 392 20.72 16.11 -9.32
C CYS A 392 20.06 14.89 -9.99
N ILE A 393 18.73 14.88 -10.08
CA ILE A 393 17.99 13.95 -10.93
C ILE A 393 17.74 14.64 -12.25
N ASP A 394 18.35 14.14 -13.32
CA ASP A 394 18.19 14.68 -14.68
C ASP A 394 17.40 13.67 -15.53
N VAL A 395 16.18 14.04 -15.91
CA VAL A 395 15.28 13.23 -16.75
C VAL A 395 15.39 13.55 -18.24
N GLY A 396 16.39 14.33 -18.64
CA GLY A 396 16.65 14.68 -20.02
C GLY A 396 15.49 15.45 -20.67
N GLY A 397 15.17 15.10 -21.92
CA GLY A 397 14.14 15.78 -22.70
C GLY A 397 12.69 15.49 -22.26
N SER A 398 12.48 14.58 -21.30
CA SER A 398 11.15 14.18 -20.83
C SER A 398 10.60 15.07 -19.72
N ASP A 399 11.29 16.16 -19.38
CA ASP A 399 10.92 17.06 -18.30
C ASP A 399 9.57 17.75 -18.49
N LYS A 400 9.15 18.06 -19.72
CA LYS A 400 7.83 18.67 -19.95
C LYS A 400 6.68 17.79 -19.47
N ASP A 401 6.77 16.48 -19.70
CA ASP A 401 5.72 15.54 -19.35
C ASP A 401 5.73 15.27 -17.84
N LEU A 402 6.90 15.02 -17.25
CA LEU A 402 7.04 14.83 -15.81
C LEU A 402 6.54 16.06 -15.02
N PHE A 403 6.94 17.27 -15.44
CA PHE A 403 6.58 18.48 -14.73
C PHE A 403 5.11 18.86 -14.89
N LYS A 404 4.43 18.41 -15.96
CA LYS A 404 2.97 18.53 -16.05
C LYS A 404 2.29 17.76 -14.92
N HIS A 405 2.82 16.60 -14.54
CA HIS A 405 2.30 15.87 -13.38
C HIS A 405 2.61 16.58 -12.06
N LEU A 406 3.85 17.03 -11.88
CA LEU A 406 4.28 17.74 -10.67
C LEU A 406 3.50 19.04 -10.44
N GLN A 407 3.26 19.83 -11.49
CA GLN A 407 2.50 21.10 -11.40
C GLN A 407 1.05 20.90 -10.95
N ASN A 408 0.47 19.72 -11.24
CA ASN A 408 -0.89 19.38 -10.84
C ASN A 408 -0.95 18.68 -9.49
N ALA A 409 0.20 18.45 -8.84
CA ALA A 409 0.21 17.85 -7.52
C ALA A 409 -0.33 18.82 -6.46
N PRO A 410 -1.17 18.35 -5.53
CA PRO A 410 -1.83 19.21 -4.54
C PRO A 410 -0.89 19.72 -3.43
N GLY A 411 0.38 19.32 -3.43
CA GLY A 411 1.36 19.67 -2.40
C GLY A 411 2.76 19.16 -2.74
N LEU A 412 3.65 19.13 -1.73
CA LEU A 412 5.00 18.59 -1.89
C LEU A 412 4.95 17.17 -2.46
N VAL A 413 5.77 16.91 -3.45
CA VAL A 413 5.86 15.60 -4.10
C VAL A 413 7.10 14.88 -3.58
N PRO A 414 6.94 13.75 -2.87
CA PRO A 414 8.07 12.98 -2.37
C PRO A 414 8.73 12.23 -3.52
N ILE A 415 10.06 12.25 -3.56
CA ILE A 415 10.90 11.51 -4.51
C ILE A 415 11.86 10.64 -3.71
N VAL A 416 11.70 9.33 -3.82
CA VAL A 416 12.54 8.36 -3.11
C VAL A 416 13.61 7.85 -4.07
N VAL A 417 14.89 8.00 -3.70
CA VAL A 417 16.04 7.54 -4.49
C VAL A 417 16.62 6.27 -3.86
N TYR A 418 16.68 5.20 -4.64
CA TYR A 418 17.24 3.89 -4.28
C TYR A 418 18.44 3.50 -5.14
#